data_AF-A0A1V5ADI9-F1
#
_entry.id   AF-A0A1V5ADI9-F1
#
_cell.length_a   1.000
_cell.length_b   1.000
_cell.length_c   1.000
_cell.angle_alpha   90.00
_cell.angle_beta   90.00
_cell.angle_gamma   90.00
#
_symmetry.space_group_name_H-M   'P 1'
#
loop_
_entity.id
_entity.type
_entity.pdbx_description
1 polymer ?
#
loop_
_entity_poly.entity_id
_entity_poly.type
_entity_poly.pdbx_seq_one_letter_code
_entity_poly.pdbx_strand_id
1 'polypeptide(L)'
;MIPLEEKPASTTGHEVHREENPGQKPRSRFLIGPSTKVIIFLAVMGALILSVTLFIYGFLVTIFSVSHSAMHFSADVQSMKHVMAYSIEIIDLFLVATVFYIIALGFFELFISKAPLPGWLKISDLDDLKEKLLGLVVIALAVLFLGEALTWVSGYDILAYGLGTAATIIAISVYFWSKH
;
A
#
# COMPACT_ATOMS: atom_id res chain seq x y z
N MET A 1 58.45 -27.20 56.57
CA MET A 1 59.02 -26.51 57.75
C MET A 1 58.65 -25.03 57.59
N ILE A 2 57.96 -24.49 58.61
CA ILE A 2 57.10 -23.27 58.67
C ILE A 2 57.94 -22.00 59.05
N PRO A 3 57.47 -20.89 59.69
CA PRO A 3 56.58 -19.70 59.51
C PRO A 3 56.47 -18.96 58.17
N LEU A 4 55.90 -17.75 57.99
CA LEU A 4 55.63 -16.64 58.92
C LEU A 4 54.35 -15.84 58.51
N GLU A 5 53.36 -15.92 59.38
CA GLU A 5 52.51 -14.90 60.01
C GLU A 5 52.61 -13.39 59.61
N GLU A 6 51.41 -12.81 59.37
CA GLU A 6 50.85 -11.47 59.70
C GLU A 6 51.43 -10.11 59.25
N LYS A 7 50.53 -9.26 58.69
CA LYS A 7 50.31 -7.84 59.07
C LYS A 7 49.00 -7.26 58.46
N PRO A 8 48.44 -6.13 58.94
CA PRO A 8 47.07 -6.08 59.47
C PRO A 8 46.16 -5.03 58.78
N ALA A 9 44.94 -4.91 59.32
CA ALA A 9 43.86 -4.00 58.96
C ALA A 9 44.25 -2.52 58.72
N SER A 10 43.60 -1.90 57.73
CA SER A 10 43.23 -0.47 57.80
C SER A 10 41.81 -0.26 57.25
N THR A 11 40.87 -0.09 58.17
CA THR A 11 39.65 0.67 57.93
C THR A 11 40.00 2.14 57.70
N THR A 12 39.61 2.68 56.56
CA THR A 12 39.38 4.13 56.44
C THR A 12 38.14 4.31 55.59
N GLY A 13 37.12 4.88 56.22
CA GLY A 13 35.87 5.23 55.58
C GLY A 13 36.12 6.13 54.37
N HIS A 14 35.49 5.76 53.27
CA HIS A 14 35.06 6.72 52.29
C HIS A 14 33.53 6.76 52.35
N GLU A 15 33.02 7.55 53.30
CA GLU A 15 31.80 8.30 53.04
C GLU A 15 32.12 9.22 51.86
N VAL A 16 31.68 8.85 50.66
CA VAL A 16 31.59 9.77 49.54
C VAL A 16 30.18 9.66 49.00
N HIS A 17 29.37 10.59 49.50
CA HIS A 17 28.28 11.27 48.82
C HIS A 17 27.37 10.42 47.92
N ARG A 18 26.21 10.11 48.50
CA ARG A 18 24.93 9.99 47.81
C ARG A 18 24.75 11.19 46.88
N GLU A 19 25.18 11.07 45.62
CA GLU A 19 24.59 11.87 44.53
C GLU A 19 23.22 11.27 44.22
N GLU A 20 22.24 11.77 44.97
CA GLU A 20 20.86 11.83 44.51
C GLU A 20 20.87 12.65 43.22
N ASN A 21 20.68 11.99 42.07
CA ASN A 21 20.55 12.66 40.77
C ASN A 21 19.09 13.11 40.59
N PRO A 22 18.76 14.41 40.75
CA PRO A 22 17.42 14.92 40.56
C PRO A 22 17.41 15.61 39.19
N GLY A 23 17.24 14.82 38.12
CA GLY A 23 17.58 15.30 36.77
C GLY A 23 16.80 14.67 35.63
N GLN A 24 15.52 14.40 35.86
CA GLN A 24 14.42 14.44 34.89
C GLN A 24 14.77 14.53 33.38
N LYS A 25 14.39 13.50 32.63
CA LYS A 25 13.69 13.71 31.35
C LYS A 25 12.32 13.05 31.47
N PRO A 26 11.20 13.78 31.28
CA PRO A 26 9.90 13.14 31.30
C PRO A 26 9.89 12.11 30.16
N ARG A 27 9.80 10.82 30.50
CA ARG A 27 9.30 9.81 29.56
C ARG A 27 7.87 10.20 29.27
N SER A 28 7.67 11.07 28.28
CA SER A 28 6.41 11.19 27.59
C SER A 28 6.17 9.84 26.92
N ARG A 29 5.66 8.87 27.70
CA ARG A 29 4.86 7.78 27.18
C ARG A 29 3.70 8.47 26.51
N PHE A 30 3.87 8.79 25.24
CA PHE A 30 2.80 9.11 24.34
C PHE A 30 1.92 7.86 24.36
N LEU A 31 0.89 7.91 25.21
CA LEU A 31 -0.16 6.93 25.31
C LEU A 31 -0.93 7.03 23.98
N ILE A 32 -0.40 6.40 22.94
CA ILE A 32 -1.21 6.02 21.79
C ILE A 32 -2.17 4.98 22.35
N GLY A 33 -3.35 5.45 22.76
CA GLY A 33 -4.36 4.61 23.37
C GLY A 33 -4.80 3.48 22.43
N PRO A 34 -5.41 2.42 22.96
CA PRO A 34 -5.99 1.33 22.15
C PRO A 34 -6.96 1.82 21.06
N SER A 35 -7.51 3.02 21.21
CA SER A 35 -8.42 3.67 20.25
C SER A 35 -7.83 3.83 18.85
N THR A 36 -6.53 4.12 18.70
CA THR A 36 -5.91 4.29 17.37
C THR A 36 -5.91 2.97 16.58
N LYS A 37 -5.75 1.84 17.27
CA LYS A 37 -5.79 0.51 16.63
C LYS A 37 -7.19 0.15 16.12
N VAL A 38 -8.25 0.59 16.80
CA VAL A 38 -9.64 0.30 16.41
C VAL A 38 -10.01 1.00 15.10
N ILE A 39 -9.64 2.28 14.96
CA ILE A 39 -9.90 3.06 13.75
C ILE A 39 -9.19 2.44 12.54
N ILE A 40 -7.95 2.01 12.73
CA ILE A 40 -7.15 1.41 11.66
C ILE A 40 -7.67 0.03 11.31
N PHE A 41 -8.08 -0.76 12.31
CA PHE A 41 -8.73 -2.05 12.07
C PHE A 41 -10.01 -1.89 11.22
N LEU A 42 -10.79 -0.84 11.47
CA LEU A 42 -11.95 -0.52 10.64
C LEU A 42 -11.56 -0.20 9.19
N ALA A 43 -10.48 0.57 8.97
CA ALA A 43 -9.96 0.86 7.64
C ALA A 43 -9.45 -0.41 6.91
N VAL A 44 -8.75 -1.30 7.62
CA VAL A 44 -8.30 -2.60 7.08
C VAL A 44 -9.49 -3.45 6.64
N MET A 45 -10.52 -3.57 7.49
CA MET A 45 -11.73 -4.32 7.16
C MET A 45 -12.46 -3.73 5.93
N GLY A 46 -12.57 -2.40 5.85
CA GLY A 46 -13.16 -1.73 4.70
C GLY A 46 -12.40 -2.02 3.39
N ALA A 47 -11.07 -1.92 3.41
CA ALA A 47 -10.22 -2.20 2.26
C ALA A 47 -10.28 -3.68 1.84
N LEU A 48 -10.35 -4.62 2.80
CA LEU A 48 -10.54 -6.05 2.50
C LEU A 48 -11.90 -6.33 1.85
N ILE A 49 -12.99 -5.77 2.40
CA ILE A 49 -14.33 -5.94 1.82
C ILE A 49 -14.35 -5.40 0.39
N LEU A 50 -13.84 -4.19 0.17
CA LEU A 50 -13.75 -3.59 -1.17
C LEU A 50 -12.97 -4.48 -2.13
N SER A 51 -11.79 -4.96 -1.73
CA SER A 51 -10.97 -5.85 -2.55
C SER A 51 -11.73 -7.13 -2.91
N VAL A 52 -12.35 -7.80 -1.94
CA VAL A 52 -13.12 -9.03 -2.17
C VAL A 52 -14.31 -8.77 -3.10
N THR A 53 -15.04 -7.67 -2.90
CA THR A 53 -16.13 -7.27 -3.78
C THR A 53 -15.65 -7.04 -5.22
N LEU A 54 -14.53 -6.34 -5.41
CA LEU A 54 -13.94 -6.10 -6.73
C LEU A 54 -13.48 -7.42 -7.39
N PHE A 55 -12.86 -8.33 -6.64
CA PHE A 55 -12.49 -9.65 -7.15
C PHE A 55 -13.70 -10.45 -7.62
N ILE A 56 -14.75 -10.51 -6.80
CA ILE A 56 -15.99 -11.22 -7.16
C ILE A 56 -16.63 -10.58 -8.38
N TYR A 57 -16.73 -9.25 -8.40
CA TYR A 57 -17.30 -8.51 -9.52
C TYR A 57 -16.52 -8.76 -10.82
N GLY A 58 -15.18 -8.63 -10.79
CA GLY A 58 -14.33 -8.89 -11.94
C GLY A 58 -14.41 -10.34 -12.42
N PHE A 59 -14.49 -11.29 -11.49
CA PHE A 59 -14.66 -12.71 -11.83
C PHE A 59 -16.00 -12.99 -12.52
N LEU A 60 -17.10 -12.45 -11.99
CA LEU A 60 -18.43 -12.60 -12.60
C LEU A 60 -18.44 -11.98 -14.00
N VAL A 61 -17.95 -10.75 -14.15
CA VAL A 61 -17.85 -10.06 -15.44
C VAL A 61 -17.02 -10.86 -16.45
N THR A 62 -15.89 -11.43 -16.01
CA THR A 62 -15.04 -12.29 -16.85
C THR A 62 -15.83 -13.49 -17.38
N ILE A 63 -16.57 -14.19 -16.51
CA ILE A 63 -17.39 -15.34 -16.91
C ILE A 63 -18.45 -14.93 -17.93
N PHE A 64 -19.18 -13.84 -17.67
CA PHE A 64 -20.20 -13.34 -18.59
C PHE A 64 -19.59 -12.96 -19.95
N SER A 65 -18.44 -12.28 -19.94
CA SER A 65 -17.74 -11.85 -21.16
C SER A 65 -17.29 -13.04 -22.01
N VAL A 66 -16.66 -14.05 -21.38
CA VAL A 66 -16.21 -15.26 -22.08
C VAL A 66 -17.40 -16.06 -22.65
N SER A 67 -18.47 -16.19 -21.86
CA SER A 67 -19.69 -16.89 -22.30
C SER A 67 -20.34 -16.20 -23.50
N HIS A 68 -20.48 -14.87 -23.46
CA HIS A 68 -21.06 -14.10 -24.54
C HIS A 68 -20.20 -14.17 -25.81
N SER A 69 -18.88 -14.04 -25.67
CA SER A 69 -17.94 -14.10 -26.80
C SER A 69 -17.90 -15.49 -27.46
N ALA A 70 -18.07 -16.56 -26.69
CA ALA A 70 -18.14 -17.93 -27.21
C ALA A 70 -19.41 -18.20 -28.04
N MET A 71 -20.55 -17.55 -27.74
CA MET A 71 -21.82 -17.77 -28.44
C MET A 71 -22.00 -16.89 -29.68
N HIS A 72 -21.36 -15.71 -29.74
CA HIS A 72 -21.52 -14.72 -30.82
C HIS A 72 -20.21 -14.44 -31.57
N PHE A 73 -19.53 -15.51 -32.01
CA PHE A 73 -18.29 -15.38 -32.79
C PHE A 73 -18.57 -14.70 -34.15
N SER A 74 -18.25 -13.42 -34.25
CA SER A 74 -18.31 -12.63 -35.48
C SER A 74 -16.90 -12.11 -35.80
N ALA A 75 -16.40 -12.43 -37.00
CA ALA A 75 -15.06 -12.04 -37.46
C ALA A 75 -15.02 -10.59 -37.97
N ASP A 76 -15.69 -9.68 -37.26
CA ASP A 76 -15.65 -8.27 -37.57
C ASP A 76 -14.58 -7.54 -36.75
N VAL A 77 -13.83 -6.66 -37.40
CA VAL A 77 -12.68 -5.96 -36.81
C VAL A 77 -13.12 -5.01 -35.69
N GLN A 78 -14.33 -4.43 -35.78
CA GLN A 78 -14.83 -3.50 -34.78
C GLN A 78 -15.25 -4.23 -33.50
N SER A 79 -15.90 -5.39 -33.63
CA SER A 79 -16.20 -6.28 -32.49
C SER A 79 -14.93 -6.72 -31.75
N MET A 80 -13.86 -7.04 -32.48
CA MET A 80 -12.57 -7.44 -31.87
C MET A 80 -11.95 -6.32 -31.02
N LYS A 81 -11.98 -5.07 -31.50
CA LYS A 81 -11.49 -3.92 -30.73
C LYS A 81 -12.25 -3.72 -29.43
N HIS A 82 -13.57 -3.88 -29.48
CA HIS A 82 -14.42 -3.73 -28.30
C HIS A 82 -14.18 -4.83 -27.26
N VAL A 83 -13.98 -6.08 -27.70
CA VAL A 83 -13.62 -7.20 -26.81
C VAL A 83 -12.23 -6.99 -26.20
N MET A 84 -11.26 -6.48 -26.97
CA MET A 84 -9.91 -6.17 -26.49
C MET A 84 -9.95 -5.06 -25.42
N ALA A 85 -10.64 -3.96 -25.68
CA ALA A 85 -10.80 -2.86 -24.72
C ALA A 85 -11.44 -3.34 -23.41
N TYR A 86 -12.55 -4.09 -23.51
CA TYR A 86 -13.24 -4.63 -22.34
C TYR A 86 -12.37 -5.60 -21.53
N SER A 87 -11.56 -6.42 -22.20
CA SER A 87 -10.62 -7.34 -21.54
C SER A 87 -9.54 -6.60 -20.75
N ILE A 88 -9.03 -5.50 -21.31
CA ILE A 88 -8.04 -4.65 -20.66
C ILE A 88 -8.63 -3.99 -19.40
N GLU A 89 -9.86 -3.50 -19.46
CA GLU A 89 -10.57 -2.95 -18.28
C GLU A 89 -10.81 -3.99 -17.18
N ILE A 90 -11.17 -5.23 -17.55
CA ILE A 90 -11.32 -6.34 -16.58
C ILE A 90 -9.99 -6.63 -15.88
N ILE A 91 -8.87 -6.64 -16.62
CA ILE A 91 -7.55 -6.86 -16.02
C ILE A 91 -7.22 -5.73 -15.03
N ASP A 92 -7.48 -4.48 -15.40
CA ASP A 92 -7.25 -3.34 -14.50
C ASP A 92 -8.09 -3.42 -13.23
N LEU A 93 -9.35 -3.84 -13.33
CA LEU A 93 -10.21 -4.08 -12.18
C LEU A 93 -9.60 -5.10 -11.20
N PHE A 94 -8.98 -6.17 -11.68
CA PHE A 94 -8.26 -7.12 -10.84
C PHE A 94 -6.99 -6.53 -10.22
N LEU A 95 -6.29 -5.64 -10.93
CA LEU A 95 -5.14 -4.91 -10.38
C LEU A 95 -5.56 -3.98 -9.26
N VAL A 96 -6.64 -3.22 -9.45
CA VAL A 96 -7.23 -2.35 -8.42
C VAL A 96 -7.66 -3.17 -7.20
N ALA A 97 -8.34 -4.31 -7.40
CA ALA A 97 -8.71 -5.23 -6.32
C ALA A 97 -7.49 -5.70 -5.52
N THR A 98 -6.42 -6.07 -6.23
CA THR A 98 -5.15 -6.52 -5.64
C THR A 98 -4.47 -5.40 -4.85
N VAL A 99 -4.56 -4.14 -5.30
CA VAL A 99 -3.97 -3.04 -4.54
C VAL A 99 -4.76 -2.71 -3.29
N PHE A 100 -6.09 -2.74 -3.32
CA PHE A 100 -6.87 -2.63 -2.08
C PHE A 100 -6.49 -3.73 -1.08
N TYR A 101 -6.21 -4.95 -1.56
CA TYR A 101 -5.71 -6.05 -0.73
C TYR A 101 -4.32 -5.75 -0.15
N ILE A 102 -3.36 -5.32 -0.98
CA ILE A 102 -2.01 -4.97 -0.55
C ILE A 102 -2.02 -3.82 0.46
N ILE A 103 -2.85 -2.79 0.24
CA ILE A 103 -3.03 -1.67 1.16
C ILE A 103 -3.57 -2.17 2.51
N ALA A 104 -4.56 -3.05 2.50
CA ALA A 104 -5.10 -3.64 3.72
C ALA A 104 -4.03 -4.42 4.50
N LEU A 105 -3.21 -5.22 3.82
CA LEU A 105 -2.09 -5.94 4.42
C LEU A 105 -1.03 -4.97 4.98
N GLY A 106 -0.73 -3.88 4.27
CA GLY A 106 0.21 -2.87 4.72
C GLY A 106 -0.24 -2.13 5.96
N PHE A 107 -1.51 -1.71 6.02
CA PHE A 107 -2.07 -1.13 7.24
C PHE A 107 -2.12 -2.12 8.40
N PHE A 108 -2.38 -3.40 8.12
CA PHE A 108 -2.32 -4.45 9.11
C PHE A 108 -0.90 -4.63 9.68
N GLU A 109 0.12 -4.68 8.81
CA GLU A 109 1.53 -4.81 9.20
C GLU A 109 2.01 -3.61 10.03
N LEU A 110 1.66 -2.40 9.60
CA LEU A 110 2.19 -1.18 10.21
C LEU A 110 1.61 -0.90 11.60
N PHE A 111 0.34 -1.24 11.84
CA PHE A 111 -0.38 -0.78 13.02
C PHE A 111 -0.92 -1.87 13.95
N ILE A 112 -1.18 -3.08 13.43
CA ILE A 112 -1.74 -4.16 14.24
C ILE A 112 -0.62 -5.11 14.70
N SER A 113 0.08 -5.74 13.76
CA SER A 113 1.14 -6.70 14.08
C SER A 113 2.10 -6.88 12.91
N LYS A 114 3.39 -7.01 13.19
CA LYS A 114 4.39 -7.36 12.17
C LYS A 114 4.13 -8.78 11.68
N ALA A 115 3.51 -8.88 10.50
CA ALA A 115 3.35 -10.14 9.81
C ALA A 115 4.68 -10.53 9.16
N PRO A 116 5.04 -11.84 9.09
CA PRO A 116 6.20 -12.30 8.35
C PRO A 116 5.91 -12.22 6.84
N LEU A 117 5.92 -11.01 6.30
CA LEU A 117 5.71 -10.75 4.88
C LEU A 117 7.04 -10.88 4.13
N PRO A 118 7.03 -11.39 2.89
CA PRO A 118 8.23 -11.45 2.05
C PRO A 118 8.77 -10.05 1.79
N GLY A 119 10.08 -9.91 1.56
CA GLY A 119 10.78 -8.62 1.55
C GLY A 119 10.23 -7.56 0.58
N TRP A 120 9.51 -7.96 -0.47
CA TRP A 120 8.86 -7.05 -1.42
C TRP A 120 7.57 -6.38 -0.88
N LEU A 121 7.01 -6.93 0.21
CA LEU A 121 5.77 -6.48 0.84
C LEU A 121 6.00 -5.91 2.24
N LYS A 122 7.24 -5.91 2.74
CA LYS A 122 7.58 -5.33 4.04
C LYS A 122 7.48 -3.81 3.96
N ILE A 123 6.42 -3.24 4.54
CA ILE A 123 6.18 -1.80 4.54
C ILE A 123 6.78 -1.20 5.82
N SER A 124 7.74 -0.29 5.65
CA SER A 124 8.47 0.29 6.79
C SER A 124 7.79 1.54 7.32
N ASP A 125 7.06 2.27 6.47
CA ASP A 125 6.31 3.47 6.82
C ASP A 125 5.04 3.65 5.95
N LEU A 126 4.13 4.55 6.36
CA LEU A 126 2.96 4.96 5.57
C LEU A 126 3.31 5.51 4.19
N ASP A 127 4.45 6.18 4.08
CA ASP A 127 4.90 6.78 2.84
C ASP A 127 5.16 5.75 1.74
N ASP A 128 5.75 4.59 2.08
CA ASP A 128 5.96 3.49 1.13
C ASP A 128 4.62 2.97 0.57
N LEU A 129 3.60 2.91 1.43
CA LEU A 129 2.26 2.46 1.07
C LEU A 129 1.59 3.45 0.10
N LYS A 130 1.73 4.74 0.41
CA LYS A 130 1.22 5.83 -0.42
C LYS A 130 1.87 5.85 -1.79
N GLU A 131 3.19 5.65 -1.87
CA GLU A 131 3.93 5.62 -3.13
C GLU A 131 3.49 4.47 -4.04
N LYS A 132 3.33 3.26 -3.48
CA LYS A 132 2.80 2.10 -4.21
C LYS A 132 1.36 2.35 -4.71
N LEU A 133 0.53 2.99 -3.89
CA LEU A 133 -0.84 3.35 -4.25
C LEU A 133 -0.86 4.36 -5.41
N LEU A 134 -0.07 5.42 -5.34
CA LEU A 134 0.02 6.43 -6.40
C LEU A 134 0.53 5.83 -7.70
N GLY A 135 1.51 4.93 -7.63
CA GLY A 135 1.99 4.18 -8.79
C GLY A 135 0.88 3.38 -9.47
N LEU A 136 0.02 2.70 -8.70
CA LEU A 136 -1.14 2.02 -9.29
C LEU A 136 -2.12 3.00 -9.92
N VAL A 137 -2.45 4.12 -9.25
CA VAL A 137 -3.40 5.10 -9.81
C VAL A 137 -2.95 5.59 -11.18
N VAL A 138 -1.64 5.82 -11.36
CA VAL A 138 -1.08 6.18 -12.68
C VAL A 138 -1.29 5.08 -13.71
N ILE A 139 -1.05 3.82 -13.35
CA ILE A 139 -1.27 2.66 -14.23
C ILE A 139 -2.76 2.56 -14.60
N ALA A 140 -3.67 2.66 -13.63
CA ALA A 140 -5.11 2.58 -13.86
C ALA A 140 -5.61 3.70 -14.79
N LEU A 141 -5.14 4.95 -14.59
CA LEU A 141 -5.46 6.06 -15.50
C LEU A 141 -4.96 5.80 -16.93
N ALA A 142 -3.78 5.21 -17.09
CA ALA A 142 -3.25 4.84 -18.39
C ALA A 142 -4.09 3.73 -19.04
N VAL A 143 -4.55 2.76 -18.27
CA VAL A 143 -5.41 1.68 -18.77
C VAL A 143 -6.81 2.20 -19.16
N LEU A 144 -7.41 3.09 -18.36
CA LEU A 144 -8.66 3.76 -18.71
C LEU A 144 -8.56 4.51 -20.04
N PHE A 145 -7.46 5.24 -20.25
CA PHE A 145 -7.21 5.90 -21.53
C PHE A 145 -7.04 4.91 -22.68
N LEU A 146 -6.33 3.80 -22.46
CA LEU A 146 -6.15 2.77 -23.47
C LEU A 146 -7.46 2.11 -23.89
N GLY A 147 -8.36 1.84 -22.93
CA GLY A 147 -9.70 1.31 -23.20
C GLY A 147 -10.48 2.20 -24.17
N GLU A 148 -10.55 3.50 -23.86
CA GLU A 148 -11.22 4.50 -24.70
C GLU A 148 -10.53 4.69 -26.06
N ALA A 149 -9.19 4.64 -26.10
CA ALA A 149 -8.42 4.75 -27.34
C ALA A 149 -8.67 3.59 -28.31
N LEU A 150 -9.02 2.40 -27.80
CA LEU A 150 -9.31 1.23 -28.61
C LEU A 150 -10.73 1.22 -29.18
N THR A 151 -11.70 1.84 -28.49
CA THR A 151 -13.12 1.87 -28.90
C THR A 151 -13.49 3.10 -29.74
N TRP A 152 -12.59 4.07 -29.89
CA TRP A 152 -12.87 5.34 -30.58
C TRP A 152 -13.34 5.17 -32.04
N VAL A 153 -14.54 5.69 -32.34
CA VAL A 153 -15.15 5.58 -33.68
C VAL A 153 -14.97 6.84 -34.54
N SER A 154 -14.95 8.06 -33.98
CA SER A 154 -14.43 9.33 -34.56
C SER A 154 -14.95 10.55 -33.78
N GLY A 155 -14.08 11.54 -33.50
CA GLY A 155 -14.41 12.81 -32.81
C GLY A 155 -13.20 13.47 -32.13
N TYR A 156 -13.13 14.81 -32.05
CA TYR A 156 -12.03 15.54 -31.39
C TYR A 156 -11.92 15.30 -29.88
N ASP A 157 -12.95 14.68 -29.28
CA ASP A 157 -13.07 14.48 -27.84
C ASP A 157 -11.96 13.59 -27.26
N ILE A 158 -11.39 12.69 -28.06
CA ILE A 158 -10.30 11.82 -27.58
C ILE A 158 -9.02 12.59 -27.28
N LEU A 159 -8.76 13.68 -28.00
CA LEU A 159 -7.60 14.52 -27.73
C LEU A 159 -7.79 15.27 -26.41
N ALA A 160 -8.99 15.77 -26.13
CA ALA A 160 -9.31 16.44 -24.87
C ALA A 160 -9.26 15.47 -23.68
N TYR A 161 -9.85 14.27 -23.84
CA TYR A 161 -9.79 13.21 -22.84
C TYR A 161 -8.35 12.76 -22.56
N GLY A 162 -7.58 12.49 -23.62
CA GLY A 162 -6.17 12.12 -23.54
C GLY A 162 -5.29 13.21 -22.91
N LEU A 163 -5.57 14.49 -23.18
CA LEU A 163 -4.83 15.60 -22.58
C LEU A 163 -5.17 15.75 -21.08
N GLY A 164 -6.41 15.49 -20.68
CA GLY A 164 -6.83 15.47 -19.27
C GLY A 164 -6.19 14.32 -18.48
N THR A 165 -6.19 13.10 -19.04
CA THR A 165 -5.51 11.94 -18.41
C THR A 165 -4.01 12.15 -18.36
N ALA A 166 -3.38 12.65 -19.43
CA ALA A 166 -1.96 12.97 -19.46
C ALA A 166 -1.58 14.05 -18.43
N ALA A 167 -2.38 15.12 -18.30
CA ALA A 167 -2.16 16.16 -17.30
C ALA A 167 -2.22 15.58 -15.87
N THR A 168 -3.16 14.67 -15.61
CA THR A 168 -3.29 14.00 -14.30
C THR A 168 -2.08 13.11 -14.01
N ILE A 169 -1.65 12.32 -14.99
CA ILE A 169 -0.45 11.47 -14.88
C ILE A 169 0.79 12.33 -14.61
N ILE A 170 0.99 13.41 -15.38
CA ILE A 170 2.11 14.34 -15.20
C ILE A 170 2.08 14.96 -13.79
N ALA A 171 0.91 15.40 -13.31
CA ALA A 171 0.79 15.98 -11.98
C ALA A 171 1.22 15.00 -10.88
N ILE A 172 0.80 13.73 -10.96
CA ILE A 172 1.18 12.69 -10.01
C ILE A 172 2.67 12.34 -10.15
N SER A 173 3.19 12.22 -11.38
CA SER A 173 4.59 11.91 -11.64
C SER A 173 5.54 13.01 -11.15
N VAL A 174 5.18 14.28 -11.33
CA VAL A 174 5.97 15.42 -10.83
C VAL A 174 5.96 15.46 -9.30
N TYR A 175 4.81 15.19 -8.66
CA TYR A 175 4.75 15.05 -7.21
C TYR A 175 5.68 13.93 -6.69
N PHE A 176 5.77 12.81 -7.42
CA PHE A 176 6.69 11.72 -7.08
C PHE A 176 8.15 12.14 -7.22
N TRP A 177 8.51 12.80 -8.33
CA TRP A 177 9.87 13.31 -8.55
C TRP A 177 10.29 14.33 -7.49
N SER A 178 9.40 15.23 -7.08
CA SER A 178 9.72 16.27 -6.10
C SER A 178 10.03 15.74 -4.69
N LYS A 179 9.62 14.50 -4.38
CA LYS A 179 9.81 13.90 -3.06
C LYS A 179 11.09 13.04 -2.97
N HIS A 180 11.66 12.64 -4.11
CA HIS A 180 12.96 11.97 -4.22
C HIS A 180 14.09 13.00 -4.40
#